data_AF-A0A927P5G8-F1
#
_entry.id   AF-A0A927P5G8-F1
#
_cell.length_a   1.000
_cell.length_b   1.000
_cell.length_c   1.000
_cell.angle_alpha   90.00
_cell.angle_beta   90.00
_cell.angle_gamma   90.00
#
_symmetry.space_group_name_H-M   'P 1'
#
loop_
_entity.id
_entity.type
_entity.pdbx_description
1 polymer ?
#
loop_
_entity_poly.entity_id
_entity_poly.type
_entity_poly.pdbx_seq_one_letter_code
_entity_poly.pdbx_strand_id
1 'polypeptide(L)'
;MNTVIMWIMAICAVIGGLDYMFGNRLKLGGAFEQGFNYLGPMGLSMAGIICIAPILSDVLGKVIVPAFTAIGVDPGMFGGILAVDLGGFQLAEALAADFTVGRYSGVVVGAIFGCTITFTIPVGIGMLEAADRPIFSKGLLFGLIAMPAGLLTGALMCGMGLFQSVWQNIPLLVMAGLLLLGFWKAVDKMLAGFAWFAKGIRGITLIGLIGGAFAYLTGVDILPGAAPIMEGMQVVSATGVVLLGSLPMGEILQRILRKPLNWLAEKTGMNTYSVAGLMLGLVGILPVVAIIKDMDDRGKIVNGAYLVCGASVLAAHLGFTAGVAPEMVTPMILSKLVGGYAGVAIALWATRRKVA
;
A
#
# COMPACT_ATOMS: atom_id res chain seq x y z
N MET A 1 -13.71 -15.87 7.68
CA MET A 1 -13.30 -15.43 6.33
C MET A 1 -11.78 -15.35 6.19
N ASN A 2 -11.04 -14.70 7.12
CA ASN A 2 -9.57 -14.66 7.12
C ASN A 2 -8.91 -16.05 7.02
N THR A 3 -9.44 -17.04 7.74
CA THR A 3 -8.91 -18.42 7.70
C THR A 3 -8.97 -19.04 6.30
N VAL A 4 -10.01 -18.74 5.51
CA VAL A 4 -10.16 -19.31 4.15
C VAL A 4 -9.11 -18.75 3.21
N ILE A 5 -8.85 -17.44 3.26
CA ILE A 5 -7.81 -16.80 2.43
C ILE A 5 -6.44 -17.35 2.78
N MET A 6 -6.14 -17.52 4.08
CA MET A 6 -4.88 -18.14 4.52
C MET A 6 -4.73 -19.58 4.02
N TRP A 7 -5.81 -20.39 4.07
CA TRP A 7 -5.80 -21.75 3.51
C TRP A 7 -5.55 -21.75 2.00
N ILE A 8 -6.20 -20.85 1.26
CA ILE A 8 -5.96 -20.71 -0.18
C ILE A 8 -4.50 -20.35 -0.45
N MET A 9 -3.93 -19.38 0.27
CA MET A 9 -2.52 -19.02 0.14
C MET A 9 -1.58 -20.19 0.48
N ALA A 10 -1.89 -20.97 1.52
CA ALA A 10 -1.11 -22.16 1.86
C ALA A 10 -1.12 -23.20 0.73
N ILE A 11 -2.29 -23.47 0.14
CA ILE A 11 -2.41 -24.36 -1.01
C ILE A 11 -1.64 -23.80 -2.22
N CYS A 12 -1.76 -22.51 -2.50
CA CYS A 12 -1.02 -21.84 -3.57
C CYS A 12 0.50 -21.89 -3.36
N ALA A 13 0.98 -21.81 -2.10
CA ALA A 13 2.40 -21.97 -1.77
C ALA A 13 2.89 -23.39 -2.07
N VAL A 14 2.10 -24.42 -1.72
CA VAL A 14 2.41 -25.82 -2.05
C VAL A 14 2.46 -26.01 -3.57
N ILE A 15 1.44 -25.55 -4.30
CA ILE A 15 1.38 -25.68 -5.76
C ILE A 15 2.55 -24.92 -6.42
N GLY A 16 2.82 -23.69 -5.98
CA GLY A 16 3.92 -22.87 -6.48
C GLY A 16 5.28 -23.51 -6.22
N GLY A 17 5.51 -24.02 -5.01
CA GLY A 17 6.76 -24.71 -4.65
C GLY A 17 6.96 -26.01 -5.43
N LEU A 18 5.90 -26.81 -5.61
CA LEU A 18 5.96 -28.01 -6.45
C LEU A 18 6.23 -27.65 -7.92
N ASP A 19 5.57 -26.62 -8.46
CA ASP A 19 5.83 -26.17 -9.82
C ASP A 19 7.27 -25.67 -9.98
N TYR A 20 7.81 -24.93 -9.02
CA TYR A 20 9.22 -24.52 -9.01
C TYR A 20 10.17 -25.73 -9.06
N MET A 21 9.90 -26.75 -8.23
CA MET A 21 10.70 -27.98 -8.17
C MET A 21 10.65 -28.79 -9.48
N PHE A 22 9.53 -28.80 -10.19
CA PHE A 22 9.33 -29.59 -11.41
C PHE A 22 9.51 -28.80 -12.71
N GLY A 23 10.26 -27.69 -12.68
CA GLY A 23 10.67 -26.95 -13.87
C GLY A 23 9.68 -25.87 -14.34
N ASN A 24 8.84 -25.36 -13.44
CA ASN A 24 7.99 -24.18 -13.60
C ASN A 24 7.04 -24.22 -14.82
N ARG A 25 6.41 -25.38 -15.06
CA ARG A 25 5.53 -25.60 -16.21
C ARG A 25 4.22 -24.82 -16.10
N LEU A 26 3.69 -24.66 -14.88
CA LEU A 26 2.48 -23.89 -14.62
C LEU A 26 2.76 -22.38 -14.55
N LYS A 27 4.03 -21.96 -14.60
CA LYS A 27 4.47 -20.56 -14.42
C LYS A 27 4.04 -19.98 -13.07
N LEU A 28 3.88 -20.83 -12.05
CA LEU A 28 3.58 -20.44 -10.67
C LEU A 28 4.84 -20.52 -9.80
N GLY A 29 5.78 -21.40 -10.14
CA GLY A 29 7.07 -21.51 -9.46
C GLY A 29 7.90 -20.23 -9.50
N GLY A 30 7.84 -19.48 -10.61
CA GLY A 30 8.50 -18.17 -10.69
C GLY A 30 7.92 -17.13 -9.72
N ALA A 31 6.60 -17.16 -9.47
CA ALA A 31 5.96 -16.28 -8.50
C ALA A 31 6.29 -16.70 -7.05
N PHE A 32 6.41 -18.01 -6.80
CA PHE A 32 6.86 -18.55 -5.52
C PHE A 32 8.30 -18.09 -5.20
N GLU A 33 9.24 -18.27 -6.13
CA GLU A 33 10.63 -17.83 -5.97
C GLU A 33 10.75 -16.32 -5.76
N GLN A 34 9.99 -15.51 -6.53
CA GLN A 34 9.94 -14.06 -6.35
C GLN A 34 9.49 -13.66 -4.94
N GLY A 35 8.52 -14.38 -4.37
CA GLY A 35 8.06 -14.14 -3.00
C GLY A 35 9.18 -14.24 -1.98
N PHE A 36 10.06 -15.22 -2.14
CA PHE A 36 11.24 -15.37 -1.29
C PHE A 36 12.29 -14.30 -1.57
N ASN A 37 12.53 -13.98 -2.84
CA ASN A 37 13.51 -12.96 -3.24
C ASN A 37 13.17 -11.55 -2.73
N TYR A 38 11.91 -11.29 -2.38
CA TYR A 38 11.51 -10.02 -1.75
C TYR A 38 12.02 -9.84 -0.32
N LEU A 39 12.49 -10.89 0.37
CA LEU A 39 13.02 -10.79 1.73
C LEU A 39 14.15 -9.76 1.86
N GLY A 40 15.09 -9.74 0.91
CA GLY A 40 16.22 -8.79 0.93
C GLY A 40 15.78 -7.33 0.83
N PRO A 41 15.06 -6.94 -0.25
CA PRO A 41 14.52 -5.59 -0.39
C PRO A 41 13.60 -5.17 0.77
N MET A 42 12.73 -6.07 1.25
CA MET A 42 11.87 -5.80 2.40
C MET A 42 12.67 -5.60 3.69
N GLY A 43 13.71 -6.41 3.92
CA GLY A 43 14.62 -6.24 5.06
C GLY A 43 15.24 -4.84 5.08
N LEU A 44 15.70 -4.37 3.92
CA LEU A 44 16.28 -3.04 3.77
C LEU A 44 15.28 -1.90 4.01
N SER A 45 14.00 -2.09 3.70
CA SER A 45 12.98 -1.04 3.83
C SER A 45 12.20 -1.07 5.15
N MET A 46 12.09 -2.23 5.82
CA MET A 46 11.17 -2.43 6.95
C MET A 46 11.89 -2.65 8.28
N ALA A 47 12.98 -3.44 8.30
CA ALA A 47 13.58 -3.87 9.58
C ALA A 47 14.05 -2.68 10.42
N GLY A 48 14.69 -1.69 9.78
CA GLY A 48 15.20 -0.52 10.46
C GLY A 48 14.12 0.44 10.97
N ILE A 49 13.03 0.63 10.22
CA ILE A 49 11.94 1.52 10.67
C ILE A 49 11.15 0.88 11.82
N ILE A 50 10.98 -0.45 11.82
CA ILE A 50 10.37 -1.19 12.94
C ILE A 50 11.24 -1.06 14.19
N CYS A 51 12.56 -1.19 14.05
CA CYS A 51 13.51 -1.01 15.14
C CYS A 51 13.41 0.40 15.79
N ILE A 52 13.29 1.46 14.99
CA ILE A 52 13.20 2.84 15.50
C ILE A 52 11.75 3.28 15.82
N ALA A 53 10.72 2.50 15.47
CA ALA A 53 9.33 2.88 15.66
C ALA A 53 8.98 3.34 17.09
N PRO A 54 9.48 2.71 18.18
CA PRO A 54 9.21 3.20 19.54
C PRO A 54 9.77 4.61 19.77
N ILE A 55 11.01 4.86 19.36
CA ILE A 55 11.65 6.19 19.47
C ILE A 55 10.87 7.24 18.68
N LEU A 56 10.43 6.90 17.46
CA LEU A 56 9.61 7.82 16.67
C LEU A 56 8.28 8.13 17.34
N SER A 57 7.61 7.10 17.89
CA SER A 57 6.35 7.29 18.61
C SER A 57 6.54 8.20 19.82
N ASP A 58 7.60 8.02 20.59
CA ASP A 58 7.88 8.85 21.79
C ASP A 58 8.17 10.31 21.43
N VAL A 59 8.90 10.55 20.35
CA VAL A 59 9.25 11.90 19.91
C VAL A 59 8.04 12.59 19.28
N LEU A 60 7.37 11.92 18.34
CA LEU A 60 6.23 12.49 17.61
C LEU A 60 4.99 12.59 18.51
N GLY A 61 4.79 11.64 19.40
CA GLY A 61 3.65 11.57 20.32
C GLY A 61 3.51 12.82 21.19
N LYS A 62 4.63 13.44 21.59
CA LYS A 62 4.64 14.70 22.37
C LYS A 62 3.89 15.85 21.69
N VAL A 63 3.84 15.86 20.35
CA VAL A 63 3.17 16.89 19.57
C VAL A 63 1.85 16.37 18.99
N ILE A 64 1.87 15.15 18.46
CA ILE A 64 0.72 14.55 17.76
C ILE A 64 -0.41 14.21 18.73
N VAL A 65 -0.11 13.62 19.89
CA VAL A 65 -1.15 13.20 20.85
C VAL A 65 -1.99 14.39 21.33
N PRO A 66 -1.40 15.51 21.81
CA PRO A 66 -2.20 16.68 22.18
C PRO A 66 -2.99 17.28 21.02
N ALA A 67 -2.37 17.37 19.83
CA ALA A 67 -2.99 17.99 18.66
C ALA A 67 -4.22 17.21 18.15
N PHE A 68 -4.10 15.88 18.06
CA PHE A 68 -5.19 15.03 17.56
C PHE A 68 -6.30 14.88 18.61
N THR A 69 -5.94 14.71 19.89
CA THR A 69 -6.92 14.63 20.98
C THR A 69 -7.74 15.93 21.09
N ALA A 70 -7.13 17.10 20.87
CA ALA A 70 -7.83 18.39 20.92
C ALA A 70 -8.96 18.52 19.88
N ILE A 71 -8.86 17.83 18.75
CA ILE A 71 -9.90 17.80 17.70
C ILE A 71 -10.78 16.54 17.78
N GLY A 72 -10.63 15.73 18.84
CA GLY A 72 -11.37 14.48 19.04
C GLY A 72 -11.02 13.38 18.03
N VAL A 73 -9.83 13.43 17.45
CA VAL A 73 -9.30 12.39 16.56
C VAL A 73 -8.31 11.53 17.35
N ASP A 74 -8.34 10.23 17.15
CA ASP A 74 -7.38 9.32 17.75
C ASP A 74 -5.96 9.58 17.18
N PRO A 75 -4.93 9.77 18.03
CA PRO A 75 -3.58 10.06 17.56
C PRO A 75 -2.98 8.96 16.65
N GLY A 76 -3.46 7.72 16.77
CA GLY A 76 -3.10 6.61 15.89
C GLY A 76 -3.41 6.88 14.41
N MET A 77 -4.35 7.77 14.09
CA MET A 77 -4.63 8.20 12.72
C MET A 77 -3.41 8.85 12.02
N PHE A 78 -2.46 9.39 12.80
CA PHE A 78 -1.21 9.91 12.26
C PHE A 78 -0.34 8.82 11.64
N GLY A 79 -0.33 7.60 12.21
CA GLY A 79 0.43 6.48 11.68
C GLY A 79 0.03 6.09 10.26
N GLY A 80 -1.26 6.23 9.92
CA GLY A 80 -1.80 5.95 8.58
C GLY A 80 -1.31 6.90 7.46
N ILE A 81 -0.57 7.96 7.80
CA ILE A 81 0.13 8.83 6.81
C ILE A 81 1.36 8.12 6.22
N LEU A 82 1.94 7.18 6.97
CA LEU A 82 3.00 6.31 6.48
C LEU A 82 2.40 5.03 5.90
N ALA A 83 3.09 4.44 4.93
CA ALA A 83 2.66 3.14 4.41
C ALA A 83 2.67 2.10 5.53
N VAL A 84 1.74 1.16 5.42
CA VAL A 84 1.52 0.08 6.40
C VAL A 84 2.82 -0.68 6.71
N ASP A 85 3.65 -0.92 5.70
CA ASP A 85 4.93 -1.64 5.74
C ASP A 85 6.15 -0.72 5.95
N LEU A 86 5.97 0.60 5.99
CA LEU A 86 7.04 1.58 6.26
C LEU A 86 6.93 2.17 7.67
N GLY A 87 6.56 1.34 8.65
CA GLY A 87 6.41 1.73 10.05
C GLY A 87 5.08 2.41 10.39
N GLY A 88 4.20 2.64 9.42
CA GLY A 88 2.88 3.24 9.65
C GLY A 88 2.00 2.42 10.57
N PHE A 89 2.07 1.09 10.46
CA PHE A 89 1.37 0.17 11.35
C PHE A 89 1.85 0.31 12.80
N GLN A 90 3.15 0.18 13.03
CA GLN A 90 3.73 0.26 14.38
C GLN A 90 3.48 1.62 15.01
N LEU A 91 3.61 2.70 14.23
CA LEU A 91 3.36 4.06 14.71
C LEU A 91 1.88 4.27 15.04
N ALA A 92 0.96 3.74 14.23
CA ALA A 92 -0.47 3.84 14.51
C ALA A 92 -0.83 3.10 15.80
N GLU A 93 -0.31 1.87 16.00
CA GLU A 93 -0.56 1.12 17.23
C GLU A 93 0.05 1.79 18.47
N ALA A 94 1.25 2.34 18.36
CA ALA A 94 1.94 2.96 19.49
C ALA A 94 1.31 4.31 19.91
N LEU A 95 0.70 5.05 18.97
CA LEU A 95 0.06 6.33 19.25
C LEU A 95 -1.43 6.20 19.59
N ALA A 96 -2.07 5.09 19.24
CA ALA A 96 -3.52 4.97 19.36
C ALA A 96 -4.00 4.92 20.82
N ALA A 97 -5.09 5.63 21.10
CA ALA A 97 -5.81 5.48 22.36
C ALA A 97 -6.86 4.37 22.26
N ASP A 98 -7.49 4.24 21.09
CA ASP A 98 -8.42 3.17 20.73
C ASP A 98 -7.71 2.12 19.85
N PHE A 99 -7.62 0.89 20.34
CA PHE A 99 -6.98 -0.22 19.64
C PHE A 99 -7.57 -0.49 18.25
N THR A 100 -8.89 -0.39 18.09
CA THR A 100 -9.56 -0.58 16.81
C THR A 100 -9.20 0.53 15.83
N VAL A 101 -9.11 1.78 16.30
CA VAL A 101 -8.69 2.91 15.45
C VAL A 101 -7.22 2.80 15.07
N GLY A 102 -6.35 2.37 15.99
CA GLY A 102 -4.94 2.09 15.73
C GLY A 102 -4.75 1.04 14.64
N ARG A 103 -5.45 -0.10 14.74
CA ARG A 103 -5.42 -1.18 13.72
C ARG A 103 -5.99 -0.72 12.38
N TYR A 104 -7.12 -0.02 12.39
CA TYR A 104 -7.72 0.56 11.19
C TYR A 104 -6.76 1.54 10.49
N SER A 105 -6.18 2.46 11.26
CA SER A 105 -5.22 3.45 10.76
C SER A 105 -3.97 2.77 10.20
N GLY A 106 -3.34 1.91 10.99
CA GLY A 106 -2.10 1.25 10.62
C GLY A 106 -2.24 0.39 9.37
N VAL A 107 -3.33 -0.38 9.27
CA VAL A 107 -3.54 -1.31 8.16
C VAL A 107 -4.29 -0.69 6.99
N VAL A 108 -5.52 -0.22 7.18
CA VAL A 108 -6.38 0.24 6.08
C VAL A 108 -5.90 1.58 5.55
N VAL A 109 -5.77 2.55 6.44
CA VAL A 109 -5.38 3.91 6.07
C VAL A 109 -3.94 3.92 5.55
N GLY A 110 -3.02 3.25 6.26
CA GLY A 110 -1.63 3.10 5.83
C GLY A 110 -1.50 2.40 4.48
N ALA A 111 -2.31 1.36 4.20
CA ALA A 111 -2.25 0.67 2.91
C ALA A 111 -2.88 1.47 1.75
N ILE A 112 -3.74 2.46 2.01
CA ILE A 112 -4.39 3.29 1.00
C ILE A 112 -3.70 4.65 0.90
N PHE A 113 -3.89 5.49 1.91
CA PHE A 113 -3.41 6.86 1.92
C PHE A 113 -1.90 6.92 2.14
N GLY A 114 -1.40 6.18 3.13
CA GLY A 114 0.03 6.12 3.43
C GLY A 114 0.85 5.62 2.23
N CYS A 115 0.46 4.49 1.65
CA CYS A 115 1.06 3.96 0.42
C CYS A 115 0.97 4.95 -0.76
N THR A 116 -0.10 5.74 -0.86
CA THR A 116 -0.21 6.75 -1.91
C THR A 116 0.85 7.83 -1.77
N ILE A 117 1.02 8.35 -0.55
CA ILE A 117 1.94 9.44 -0.24
C ILE A 117 3.41 8.99 -0.30
N THR A 118 3.73 7.86 0.33
CA THR A 118 5.12 7.43 0.51
C THR A 118 5.67 6.66 -0.69
N PHE A 119 4.78 6.14 -1.55
CA PHE A 119 5.17 5.23 -2.62
C PHE A 119 4.54 5.58 -3.96
N THR A 120 3.22 5.51 -4.10
CA THR A 120 2.52 5.65 -5.40
C THR A 120 2.88 6.94 -6.12
N ILE A 121 2.82 8.07 -5.41
CA ILE A 121 3.14 9.38 -5.97
C ILE A 121 4.64 9.49 -6.30
N PRO A 122 5.59 9.32 -5.34
CA PRO A 122 7.01 9.46 -5.63
C PRO A 122 7.52 8.50 -6.72
N VAL A 123 7.15 7.22 -6.64
CA VAL A 123 7.63 6.18 -7.55
C VAL A 123 6.97 6.29 -8.90
N GLY A 124 5.64 6.43 -8.92
CA GLY A 124 4.88 6.60 -10.15
C GLY A 124 5.44 7.78 -10.93
N ILE A 125 5.43 8.98 -10.36
CA ILE A 125 5.81 10.17 -11.13
C ILE A 125 7.33 10.27 -11.35
N GLY A 126 8.15 9.77 -10.43
CA GLY A 126 9.61 9.78 -10.56
C GLY A 126 10.15 8.88 -11.67
N MET A 127 9.48 7.75 -11.93
CA MET A 127 9.88 6.81 -12.98
C MET A 127 9.22 7.06 -14.34
N LEU A 128 8.12 7.82 -14.36
CA LEU A 128 7.40 8.13 -15.59
C LEU A 128 8.16 9.12 -16.49
N GLU A 129 8.03 8.89 -17.79
CA GLU A 129 8.43 9.85 -18.82
C GLU A 129 7.63 11.15 -18.68
N ALA A 130 8.25 12.29 -19.00
CA ALA A 130 7.66 13.61 -18.77
C ALA A 130 6.27 13.78 -19.43
N ALA A 131 6.03 13.13 -20.58
CA ALA A 131 4.76 13.15 -21.28
C ALA A 131 3.62 12.45 -20.54
N ASP A 132 3.93 11.42 -19.75
CA ASP A 132 2.93 10.59 -19.06
C ASP A 132 2.54 11.14 -17.67
N ARG A 133 3.41 11.94 -17.06
CA ARG A 133 3.21 12.48 -15.69
C ARG A 133 1.90 13.25 -15.53
N PRO A 134 1.49 14.16 -16.44
CA PRO A 134 0.23 14.89 -16.29
C PRO A 134 -0.99 13.97 -16.35
N ILE A 135 -0.95 12.97 -17.25
CA ILE A 135 -2.04 12.02 -17.47
C ILE A 135 -2.19 11.09 -16.25
N PHE A 136 -1.07 10.57 -15.75
CA PHE A 136 -1.05 9.76 -14.54
C PHE A 136 -1.50 10.55 -13.31
N SER A 137 -1.03 11.79 -13.15
CA SER A 137 -1.44 12.67 -12.05
C SER A 137 -2.96 12.92 -12.05
N LYS A 138 -3.57 13.10 -13.23
CA LYS A 138 -5.02 13.19 -13.36
C LYS A 138 -5.73 11.92 -12.87
N GLY A 139 -5.16 10.75 -13.13
CA GLY A 139 -5.61 9.49 -12.56
C GLY A 139 -5.57 9.50 -11.03
N LEU A 140 -4.44 9.88 -10.43
CA LEU A 140 -4.29 9.98 -8.97
C LEU A 140 -5.34 10.90 -8.34
N LEU A 141 -5.69 12.03 -8.98
CA LEU A 141 -6.76 12.92 -8.51
C LEU A 141 -8.11 12.17 -8.39
N PHE A 142 -8.49 11.40 -9.41
CA PHE A 142 -9.73 10.61 -9.34
C PHE A 142 -9.67 9.51 -8.28
N GLY A 143 -8.51 8.90 -8.09
CA GLY A 143 -8.30 7.92 -7.02
C GLY A 143 -8.46 8.54 -5.62
N LEU A 144 -7.90 9.73 -5.39
CA LEU A 144 -8.04 10.46 -4.13
C LEU A 144 -9.50 10.90 -3.86
N ILE A 145 -10.26 11.24 -4.91
CA ILE A 145 -11.70 11.53 -4.79
C ILE A 145 -12.47 10.26 -4.40
N ALA A 146 -12.08 9.09 -4.91
CA ALA A 146 -12.72 7.81 -4.62
C ALA A 146 -12.30 7.18 -3.28
N MET A 147 -11.14 7.58 -2.76
CA MET A 147 -10.53 7.06 -1.53
C MET A 147 -11.48 6.95 -0.33
N PRO A 148 -12.39 7.92 -0.06
CA PRO A 148 -13.31 7.83 1.08
C PRO A 148 -14.16 6.55 1.07
N ALA A 149 -14.52 6.03 -0.11
CA ALA A 149 -15.28 4.77 -0.21
C ALA A 149 -14.49 3.57 0.34
N GLY A 150 -13.18 3.52 0.05
CA GLY A 150 -12.29 2.49 0.58
C GLY A 150 -12.09 2.61 2.09
N LEU A 151 -11.82 3.83 2.56
CA LEU A 151 -11.63 4.14 3.99
C LEU A 151 -12.88 3.79 4.81
N LEU A 152 -14.07 4.20 4.37
CA LEU A 152 -15.33 3.88 5.05
C LEU A 152 -15.60 2.37 5.06
N THR A 153 -15.34 1.68 3.96
CA THR A 153 -15.50 0.22 3.89
C THR A 153 -14.60 -0.47 4.92
N GLY A 154 -13.33 -0.07 5.00
CA GLY A 154 -12.40 -0.63 5.97
C GLY A 154 -12.80 -0.33 7.41
N ALA A 155 -13.20 0.90 7.72
CA ALA A 155 -13.61 1.31 9.06
C ALA A 155 -14.82 0.50 9.55
N LEU A 156 -15.85 0.36 8.70
CA LEU A 156 -17.03 -0.45 9.01
C LEU A 156 -16.69 -1.94 9.19
N MET A 157 -15.77 -2.47 8.38
CA MET A 157 -15.29 -3.85 8.53
C MET A 157 -14.45 -4.06 9.81
N CYS A 158 -13.85 -3.01 10.34
CA CYS A 158 -13.18 -3.03 11.64
C CYS A 158 -14.15 -2.87 12.82
N GLY A 159 -15.45 -2.72 12.57
CA GLY A 159 -16.47 -2.55 13.60
C GLY A 159 -16.63 -1.11 14.10
N MET A 160 -16.01 -0.12 13.43
CA MET A 160 -16.17 1.29 13.80
C MET A 160 -17.57 1.79 13.45
N GLY A 161 -18.14 2.63 14.31
CA GLY A 161 -19.41 3.31 14.01
C GLY A 161 -19.29 4.24 12.81
N LEU A 162 -20.37 4.47 12.06
CA LEU A 162 -20.34 5.34 10.86
C LEU A 162 -19.87 6.76 11.19
N PHE A 163 -20.37 7.35 12.29
CA PHE A 163 -19.96 8.68 12.73
C PHE A 163 -18.47 8.72 13.10
N GLN A 164 -18.00 7.76 13.89
CA GLN A 164 -16.58 7.62 14.25
C GLN A 164 -15.72 7.46 13.00
N SER A 165 -16.16 6.64 12.04
CA SER A 165 -15.45 6.41 10.77
C SER A 165 -15.27 7.71 10.00
N VAL A 166 -16.32 8.52 9.85
CA VAL A 166 -16.22 9.81 9.15
C VAL A 166 -15.33 10.78 9.94
N TRP A 167 -15.56 10.90 11.25
CA TRP A 167 -14.85 11.84 12.12
C TRP A 167 -13.33 11.58 12.15
N GLN A 168 -12.93 10.33 12.35
CA GLN A 168 -11.53 9.96 12.43
C GLN A 168 -10.78 10.19 11.11
N ASN A 169 -11.47 10.09 9.97
CA ASN A 169 -10.85 10.34 8.67
C ASN A 169 -10.79 11.84 8.29
N ILE A 170 -11.39 12.77 9.04
CA ILE A 170 -11.41 14.21 8.70
C ILE A 170 -10.00 14.75 8.39
N PRO A 171 -8.96 14.55 9.23
CA PRO A 171 -7.64 15.09 8.95
C PRO A 171 -7.06 14.56 7.63
N LEU A 172 -7.36 13.30 7.30
CA LEU A 172 -6.90 12.68 6.06
C LEU A 172 -7.65 13.18 4.85
N LEU A 173 -8.96 13.41 4.96
CA LEU A 173 -9.74 14.01 3.88
C LEU A 173 -9.30 15.46 3.62
N VAL A 174 -8.97 16.21 4.67
CA VAL A 174 -8.37 17.55 4.56
C VAL A 174 -7.03 17.47 3.84
N MET A 175 -6.14 16.57 4.26
CA MET A 175 -4.84 16.38 3.59
C MET A 175 -5.03 15.95 2.13
N ALA A 176 -5.93 15.01 1.84
CA ALA A 176 -6.25 14.62 0.46
C ALA A 176 -6.75 15.81 -0.36
N GLY A 177 -7.60 16.68 0.21
CA GLY A 177 -8.02 17.93 -0.41
C GLY A 177 -6.85 18.88 -0.72
N LEU A 178 -5.91 19.03 0.21
CA LEU A 178 -4.68 19.81 -0.01
C LEU A 178 -3.79 19.20 -1.10
N LEU A 179 -3.69 17.87 -1.15
CA LEU A 179 -2.97 17.17 -2.22
C LEU A 179 -3.64 17.39 -3.58
N LEU A 180 -4.97 17.29 -3.66
CA LEU A 180 -5.74 17.59 -4.88
C LEU A 180 -5.44 19.02 -5.37
N LEU A 181 -5.43 20.01 -4.47
CA LEU A 181 -5.09 21.40 -4.79
C LEU A 181 -3.62 21.55 -5.21
N GLY A 182 -2.71 20.85 -4.54
CA GLY A 182 -1.28 20.84 -4.83
C GLY A 182 -0.98 20.29 -6.23
N PHE A 183 -1.56 19.15 -6.58
CA PHE A 183 -1.46 18.59 -7.93
C PHE A 183 -2.14 19.45 -9.00
N TRP A 184 -3.19 20.19 -8.66
CA TRP A 184 -3.83 21.08 -9.62
C TRP A 184 -2.97 22.33 -9.93
N LYS A 185 -2.29 22.89 -8.92
CA LYS A 185 -1.58 24.18 -9.06
C LYS A 185 -0.05 24.07 -9.18
N ALA A 186 0.57 23.02 -8.66
CA ALA A 186 2.02 22.95 -8.48
C ALA A 186 2.56 21.51 -8.42
N VAL A 187 2.28 20.70 -9.45
CA VAL A 187 2.74 19.30 -9.56
C VAL A 187 4.24 19.17 -9.27
N ASP A 188 5.09 19.93 -9.96
CA ASP A 188 6.55 19.79 -9.82
C ASP A 188 7.06 20.06 -8.39
N LYS A 189 6.45 21.03 -7.69
CA LYS A 189 6.80 21.33 -6.29
C LYS A 189 6.34 20.22 -5.35
N MET A 190 5.14 19.68 -5.57
CA MET A 190 4.63 18.53 -4.82
C MET A 190 5.57 17.33 -4.97
N LEU A 191 6.02 17.05 -6.20
CA LEU A 191 6.97 15.97 -6.48
C LEU A 191 8.29 16.14 -5.76
N ALA A 192 8.87 17.34 -5.79
CA ALA A 192 10.09 17.63 -5.06
C ALA A 192 9.89 17.42 -3.54
N GLY A 193 8.76 17.86 -3.00
CA GLY A 193 8.40 17.65 -1.59
C GLY A 193 8.30 16.17 -1.22
N PHE A 194 7.58 15.38 -2.03
CA PHE A 194 7.45 13.94 -1.82
C PHE A 194 8.77 13.19 -1.98
N ALA A 195 9.64 13.60 -2.90
CA ALA A 195 10.97 13.01 -3.04
C ALA A 195 11.83 13.26 -1.79
N TRP A 196 11.79 14.47 -1.24
CA TRP A 196 12.47 14.79 0.03
C TRP A 196 11.89 14.01 1.20
N PHE A 197 10.56 13.91 1.28
CA PHE A 197 9.88 13.12 2.30
C PHE A 197 10.27 11.64 2.24
N ALA A 198 10.21 11.02 1.06
CA ALA A 198 10.62 9.64 0.86
C ALA A 198 12.10 9.41 1.19
N LYS A 199 12.98 10.36 0.83
CA LYS A 199 14.39 10.34 1.22
C LYS A 199 14.57 10.43 2.73
N GLY A 200 13.76 11.22 3.41
CA GLY A 200 13.74 11.33 4.87
C GLY A 200 13.37 10.01 5.54
N ILE A 201 12.26 9.38 5.13
CA ILE A 201 11.85 8.06 5.62
C ILE A 201 12.98 7.05 5.40
N ARG A 202 13.53 6.98 4.19
CA ARG A 202 14.65 6.07 3.88
C ARG A 202 15.86 6.32 4.77
N GLY A 203 16.17 7.58 5.08
CA GLY A 203 17.25 7.94 6.00
C GLY A 203 17.00 7.38 7.40
N ILE A 204 15.80 7.58 7.94
CA ILE A 204 15.39 7.08 9.27
C ILE A 204 15.45 5.54 9.29
N THR A 205 14.90 4.87 8.28
CA THR A 205 14.97 3.41 8.14
C THR A 205 16.43 2.92 8.15
N LEU A 206 17.32 3.58 7.39
CA LEU A 206 18.73 3.18 7.34
C LEU A 206 19.45 3.39 8.67
N ILE A 207 19.17 4.48 9.39
CA ILE A 207 19.72 4.70 10.74
C ILE A 207 19.31 3.57 11.67
N GLY A 208 18.04 3.15 11.63
CA GLY A 208 17.55 2.04 12.44
C GLY A 208 18.16 0.71 12.07
N LEU A 209 18.35 0.47 10.76
CA LEU A 209 18.99 -0.74 10.28
C LEU A 209 20.45 -0.82 10.72
N ILE A 210 21.21 0.27 10.53
CA ILE A 210 22.63 0.35 10.92
C ILE A 210 22.76 0.21 12.43
N GLY A 211 21.95 0.97 13.19
CA GLY A 211 21.99 0.96 14.64
C GLY A 211 21.61 -0.39 15.22
N GLY A 212 20.51 -0.97 14.75
CA GLY A 212 20.06 -2.30 15.16
C GLY A 212 21.04 -3.41 14.79
N ALA A 213 21.65 -3.35 13.59
CA ALA A 213 22.65 -4.34 13.18
C ALA A 213 23.93 -4.24 14.01
N PHE A 214 24.40 -3.02 14.29
CA PHE A 214 25.56 -2.80 15.15
C PHE A 214 25.30 -3.32 16.57
N ALA A 215 24.14 -2.99 17.15
CA ALA A 215 23.75 -3.46 18.47
C ALA A 215 23.67 -4.98 18.54
N TYR A 216 23.10 -5.63 17.52
CA TYR A 216 23.03 -7.09 17.42
C TYR A 216 24.41 -7.75 17.34
N LEU A 217 25.33 -7.19 16.55
CA LEU A 217 26.66 -7.78 16.35
C LEU A 217 27.63 -7.55 17.51
N THR A 218 27.49 -6.43 18.23
CA THR A 218 28.46 -6.01 19.26
C THR A 218 27.93 -6.16 20.69
N GLY A 219 26.61 -6.27 20.87
CA GLY A 219 25.95 -6.21 22.17
C GLY A 219 25.90 -4.80 22.78
N VAL A 220 26.38 -3.77 22.08
CA VAL A 220 26.38 -2.39 22.55
C VAL A 220 25.14 -1.66 22.04
N ASP A 221 24.30 -1.18 22.95
CA ASP A 221 23.15 -0.36 22.59
C ASP A 221 23.55 1.08 22.26
N ILE A 222 23.43 1.43 20.97
CA ILE A 222 23.71 2.77 20.45
C ILE A 222 22.43 3.56 20.13
N LEU A 223 21.26 2.94 20.23
CA LEU A 223 19.95 3.57 19.99
C LEU A 223 19.03 3.27 21.18
N PRO A 224 19.20 3.98 22.31
CA PRO A 224 18.42 3.74 23.51
C PRO A 224 16.91 3.85 23.22
N GLY A 225 16.16 2.81 23.58
CA GLY A 225 14.72 2.73 23.35
C GLY A 225 14.31 2.17 21.98
N ALA A 226 15.26 1.80 21.12
CA ALA A 226 14.94 1.07 19.90
C ALA A 226 14.58 -0.39 20.21
N ALA A 227 13.66 -0.95 19.43
CA ALA A 227 13.36 -2.38 19.47
C ALA A 227 14.51 -3.20 18.87
N PRO A 228 14.78 -4.43 19.33
CA PRO A 228 15.76 -5.32 18.72
C PRO A 228 15.53 -5.49 17.22
N ILE A 229 16.61 -5.43 16.41
CA ILE A 229 16.51 -5.61 14.96
C ILE A 229 15.85 -6.94 14.56
N MET A 230 15.99 -7.97 15.38
CA MET A 230 15.40 -9.28 15.15
C MET A 230 13.86 -9.26 15.13
N GLU A 231 13.22 -8.32 15.83
CA GLU A 231 11.76 -8.14 15.74
C GLU A 231 11.36 -7.65 14.33
N GLY A 232 12.10 -6.68 13.80
CA GLY A 232 11.93 -6.22 12.42
C GLY A 232 12.18 -7.34 11.40
N MET A 233 13.23 -8.15 11.62
CA MET A 233 13.52 -9.30 10.75
C MET A 233 12.46 -10.40 10.83
N GLN A 234 11.84 -10.61 11.99
CA GLN A 234 10.72 -11.55 12.14
C GLN A 234 9.52 -11.12 11.32
N VAL A 235 9.17 -9.83 11.33
CA VAL A 235 8.09 -9.27 10.51
C VAL A 235 8.39 -9.43 9.01
N VAL A 236 9.62 -9.14 8.59
CA VAL A 236 10.07 -9.35 7.20
C VAL A 236 9.97 -10.83 6.81
N SER A 237 10.42 -11.73 7.67
CA SER A 237 10.39 -13.18 7.42
C SER A 237 8.96 -13.71 7.34
N ALA A 238 8.09 -13.31 8.26
CA ALA A 238 6.67 -13.68 8.26
C ALA A 238 5.97 -13.19 6.98
N THR A 239 6.25 -11.94 6.58
CA THR A 239 5.76 -11.37 5.32
C THR A 239 6.21 -12.20 4.12
N GLY A 240 7.50 -12.56 4.06
CA GLY A 240 8.05 -13.39 2.99
C GLY A 240 7.40 -14.79 2.90
N VAL A 241 7.14 -15.43 4.05
CA VAL A 241 6.42 -16.72 4.10
C VAL A 241 5.02 -16.59 3.50
N VAL A 242 4.30 -15.50 3.79
CA VAL A 242 2.99 -15.27 3.19
C VAL A 242 3.09 -15.02 1.68
N LEU A 243 4.11 -14.28 1.23
CA LEU A 243 4.32 -14.00 -0.20
C LEU A 243 4.55 -15.24 -1.04
N LEU A 244 5.14 -16.31 -0.46
CA LEU A 244 5.27 -17.61 -1.13
C LEU A 244 3.92 -18.17 -1.62
N GLY A 245 2.83 -17.88 -0.91
CA GLY A 245 1.48 -18.28 -1.28
C GLY A 245 0.69 -17.18 -2.00
N SER A 246 0.85 -15.93 -1.56
CA SER A 246 0.05 -14.82 -2.05
C SER A 246 0.38 -14.43 -3.49
N LEU A 247 1.65 -14.54 -3.92
CA LEU A 247 2.04 -14.22 -5.30
C LEU A 247 1.55 -15.30 -6.30
N PRO A 248 1.72 -16.62 -6.06
CA PRO A 248 1.08 -17.63 -6.91
C PRO A 248 -0.45 -17.52 -6.93
N MET A 249 -1.07 -17.20 -5.79
CA MET A 249 -2.52 -16.92 -5.73
C MET A 249 -2.87 -15.72 -6.62
N GLY A 250 -2.08 -14.65 -6.57
CA GLY A 250 -2.20 -13.48 -7.43
C GLY A 250 -2.11 -13.84 -8.91
N GLU A 251 -1.14 -14.66 -9.31
CA GLU A 251 -1.02 -15.16 -10.69
C GLU A 251 -2.25 -15.97 -11.14
N ILE A 252 -2.76 -16.86 -10.28
CA ILE A 252 -3.97 -17.63 -10.59
C ILE A 252 -5.17 -16.69 -10.74
N LEU A 253 -5.34 -15.75 -9.82
CA LEU A 253 -6.44 -14.78 -9.87
C LEU A 253 -6.36 -13.93 -11.14
N GLN A 254 -5.18 -13.43 -11.51
CA GLN A 254 -4.97 -12.69 -12.75
C GLN A 254 -5.39 -13.51 -13.98
N ARG A 255 -5.06 -14.80 -14.04
CA ARG A 255 -5.48 -15.69 -15.14
C ARG A 255 -6.99 -15.87 -15.21
N ILE A 256 -7.64 -16.02 -14.05
CA ILE A 256 -9.11 -16.15 -13.96
C ILE A 256 -9.78 -14.84 -14.41
N LEU A 257 -9.28 -13.69 -13.94
CA LEU A 257 -9.85 -12.37 -14.20
C LEU A 257 -9.50 -11.83 -15.59
N ARG A 258 -8.56 -12.44 -16.33
CA ARG A 258 -8.16 -11.98 -17.66
C ARG A 258 -9.34 -11.90 -18.64
N LYS A 259 -10.19 -12.93 -18.71
CA LYS A 259 -11.37 -12.93 -19.60
C LYS A 259 -12.40 -11.85 -19.25
N PRO A 260 -12.89 -11.76 -17.99
CA PRO A 260 -13.88 -10.73 -17.64
C PRO A 260 -13.33 -9.31 -17.76
N LEU A 261 -12.03 -9.09 -17.51
CA LEU A 261 -11.43 -7.77 -17.67
C LEU A 261 -11.17 -7.40 -19.12
N ASN A 262 -10.78 -8.35 -19.97
CA ASN A 262 -10.68 -8.10 -21.41
C ASN A 262 -12.05 -7.72 -22.00
N TRP A 263 -13.12 -8.38 -21.57
CA TRP A 263 -14.48 -8.00 -21.94
C TRP A 263 -14.84 -6.58 -21.48
N LEU A 264 -14.42 -6.21 -20.26
CA LEU A 264 -14.60 -4.84 -19.75
C LEU A 264 -13.76 -3.83 -20.55
N ALA A 265 -12.59 -4.22 -21.04
CA ALA A 265 -11.70 -3.40 -21.87
C ALA A 265 -12.34 -3.01 -23.20
N GLU A 266 -12.93 -3.98 -23.89
CA GLU A 266 -13.62 -3.78 -25.17
C GLU A 266 -14.76 -2.77 -25.02
N LYS A 267 -15.48 -2.81 -23.90
CA LYS A 267 -16.55 -1.84 -23.59
C LYS A 267 -16.06 -0.48 -23.11
N THR A 268 -14.88 -0.42 -22.52
CA THR A 268 -14.30 0.83 -21.99
C THR A 268 -13.39 1.52 -23.02
N GLY A 269 -13.12 0.89 -24.17
CA GLY A 269 -12.26 1.43 -25.22
C GLY A 269 -10.82 1.61 -24.75
N MET A 270 -10.35 0.73 -23.85
CA MET A 270 -8.97 0.71 -23.36
C MET A 270 -8.19 -0.41 -24.04
N ASN A 271 -6.91 -0.18 -24.31
CA ASN A 271 -6.02 -1.19 -24.87
C ASN A 271 -5.62 -2.29 -23.86
N THR A 272 -5.04 -3.39 -24.36
CA THR A 272 -4.70 -4.57 -23.53
C THR A 272 -3.70 -4.26 -22.41
N TYR A 273 -2.75 -3.35 -22.63
CA TYR A 273 -1.78 -2.93 -21.60
C TYR A 273 -2.47 -2.22 -20.44
N SER A 274 -3.48 -1.41 -20.73
CA SER A 274 -4.26 -0.70 -19.71
C SER A 274 -5.03 -1.66 -18.79
N VAL A 275 -5.53 -2.75 -19.36
CA VAL A 275 -6.22 -3.81 -18.61
C VAL A 275 -5.24 -4.62 -17.78
N ALA A 276 -4.10 -4.96 -18.39
CA ALA A 276 -3.01 -5.64 -17.69
C ALA A 276 -2.53 -4.80 -16.50
N GLY A 277 -2.50 -3.47 -16.63
CA GLY A 277 -2.18 -2.55 -15.54
C GLY A 277 -3.07 -2.73 -14.30
N LEU A 278 -4.39 -2.91 -14.47
CA LEU A 278 -5.30 -3.12 -13.34
C LEU A 278 -5.00 -4.43 -12.58
N MET A 279 -4.57 -5.44 -13.33
CA MET A 279 -4.15 -6.74 -12.78
C MET A 279 -2.79 -6.67 -12.10
N LEU A 280 -1.83 -6.04 -12.76
CA LEU A 280 -0.50 -5.80 -12.21
C LEU A 280 -0.56 -4.91 -10.97
N GLY A 281 -1.50 -3.96 -10.90
CA GLY A 281 -1.71 -3.10 -9.74
C GLY A 281 -2.10 -3.86 -8.48
N LEU A 282 -2.81 -4.99 -8.59
CA LEU A 282 -3.07 -5.87 -7.44
C LEU A 282 -1.77 -6.39 -6.82
N VAL A 283 -0.74 -6.59 -7.62
CA VAL A 283 0.60 -7.02 -7.17
C VAL A 283 1.42 -5.83 -6.72
N GLY A 284 1.41 -4.72 -7.46
CA GLY A 284 2.09 -3.51 -7.03
C GLY A 284 2.22 -2.45 -8.10
N ILE A 285 2.92 -1.38 -7.74
CA ILE A 285 3.01 -0.17 -8.55
C ILE A 285 4.07 -0.31 -9.65
N LEU A 286 5.23 -0.89 -9.32
CA LEU A 286 6.36 -1.01 -10.24
C LEU A 286 6.01 -1.74 -11.54
N PRO A 287 5.29 -2.88 -11.53
CA PRO A 287 4.92 -3.55 -12.78
C PRO A 287 3.99 -2.72 -13.65
N VAL A 288 3.10 -1.91 -13.06
CA VAL A 288 2.20 -1.01 -13.81
C VAL A 288 2.98 0.13 -14.46
N VAL A 289 3.87 0.76 -13.69
CA VAL A 289 4.71 1.86 -14.19
C VAL A 289 5.63 1.40 -15.33
N ALA A 290 6.09 0.15 -15.31
CA ALA A 290 6.94 -0.39 -16.37
C ALA A 290 6.25 -0.48 -17.75
N ILE A 291 4.93 -0.64 -17.79
CA ILE A 291 4.14 -0.82 -19.02
C ILE A 291 3.24 0.39 -19.35
N ILE A 292 3.29 1.43 -18.53
CA ILE A 292 2.37 2.57 -18.64
C ILE A 292 2.54 3.36 -19.94
N LYS A 293 3.76 3.41 -20.47
CA LYS A 293 4.07 4.05 -21.76
C LYS A 293 3.34 3.40 -22.94
N ASP A 294 3.00 2.11 -22.80
CA ASP A 294 2.30 1.31 -23.81
C ASP A 294 0.77 1.40 -23.65
N MET A 295 0.27 2.09 -22.61
CA MET A 295 -1.16 2.31 -22.38
C MET A 295 -1.68 3.50 -23.21
N ASP A 296 -2.96 3.47 -23.53
CA ASP A 296 -3.64 4.66 -24.03
C ASP A 296 -3.90 5.67 -22.90
N ASP A 297 -4.10 6.94 -23.25
CA ASP A 297 -4.28 8.02 -22.27
C ASP A 297 -5.42 7.74 -21.28
N ARG A 298 -6.50 7.11 -21.77
CA ARG A 298 -7.64 6.71 -20.93
C ARG A 298 -7.21 5.67 -19.90
N GLY A 299 -6.47 4.66 -20.33
CA GLY A 299 -5.91 3.61 -19.51
C GLY A 299 -4.90 4.10 -18.49
N LYS A 300 -4.05 5.07 -18.85
CA LYS A 300 -3.12 5.74 -17.91
C LYS A 300 -3.89 6.41 -16.77
N ILE A 301 -4.96 7.14 -17.09
CA ILE A 301 -5.83 7.79 -16.08
C ILE A 301 -6.51 6.75 -15.19
N VAL A 302 -7.11 5.70 -15.79
CA VAL A 302 -7.83 4.65 -15.06
C VAL A 302 -6.90 3.87 -14.13
N ASN A 303 -5.69 3.53 -14.59
CA ASN A 303 -4.68 2.87 -13.77
C ASN A 303 -4.16 3.78 -12.65
N GLY A 304 -3.91 5.06 -12.94
CA GLY A 304 -3.55 6.03 -11.91
C GLY A 304 -4.61 6.13 -10.81
N ALA A 305 -5.90 6.14 -11.19
CA ALA A 305 -7.00 6.18 -10.23
C ALA A 305 -7.10 4.90 -9.40
N TYR A 306 -6.95 3.75 -10.05
CA TYR A 306 -6.97 2.44 -9.39
C TYR A 306 -5.85 2.33 -8.35
N LEU A 307 -4.62 2.74 -8.69
CA LEU A 307 -3.44 2.55 -7.85
C LEU A 307 -3.50 3.27 -6.50
N VAL A 308 -4.27 4.36 -6.35
CA VAL A 308 -4.43 5.05 -5.05
C VAL A 308 -4.95 4.11 -3.97
N CYS A 309 -5.87 3.22 -4.30
CA CYS A 309 -6.44 2.28 -3.34
C CYS A 309 -6.03 0.84 -3.63
N GLY A 310 -6.01 0.43 -4.90
CA GLY A 310 -5.85 -0.95 -5.34
C GLY A 310 -4.41 -1.45 -5.44
N ALA A 311 -3.40 -0.61 -5.19
CA ALA A 311 -2.00 -1.02 -5.24
C ALA A 311 -1.67 -2.06 -4.16
N SER A 312 -0.97 -3.14 -4.55
CA SER A 312 -0.38 -4.15 -3.64
C SER A 312 -1.40 -4.91 -2.78
N VAL A 313 -2.65 -5.06 -3.23
CA VAL A 313 -3.70 -5.85 -2.54
C VAL A 313 -3.30 -7.30 -2.31
N LEU A 314 -2.49 -7.91 -3.18
CA LEU A 314 -2.14 -9.34 -3.14
C LEU A 314 -0.65 -9.61 -2.86
N ALA A 315 0.15 -8.56 -2.71
CA ALA A 315 1.59 -8.68 -2.46
C ALA A 315 1.95 -8.05 -1.11
N ALA A 316 2.76 -6.99 -1.09
CA ALA A 316 3.36 -6.43 0.12
C ALA A 316 2.35 -6.17 1.24
N HIS A 317 1.22 -5.51 0.97
CA HIS A 317 0.25 -5.20 2.02
C HIS A 317 -0.49 -6.43 2.54
N LEU A 318 -0.78 -7.42 1.68
CA LEU A 318 -1.37 -8.69 2.12
C LEU A 318 -0.39 -9.51 2.94
N GLY A 319 0.85 -9.65 2.45
CA GLY A 319 1.91 -10.36 3.14
C GLY A 319 2.15 -9.78 4.53
N PHE A 320 2.28 -8.45 4.60
CA PHE A 320 2.50 -7.76 5.86
C PHE A 320 1.31 -7.90 6.80
N THR A 321 0.10 -7.57 6.32
CA THR A 321 -1.11 -7.62 7.17
C THR A 321 -1.34 -9.04 7.68
N ALA A 322 -1.18 -10.07 6.85
CA ALA A 322 -1.29 -11.45 7.30
C ALA A 322 -0.20 -11.87 8.29
N GLY A 323 0.97 -11.22 8.24
CA GLY A 323 2.08 -11.47 9.17
C GLY A 323 1.91 -10.81 10.54
N VAL A 324 1.31 -9.62 10.62
CA VAL A 324 1.25 -8.82 11.87
C VAL A 324 -0.17 -8.60 12.43
N ALA A 325 -1.19 -8.69 11.57
CA ALA A 325 -2.60 -8.45 11.88
C ALA A 325 -3.52 -9.35 11.02
N PRO A 326 -3.45 -10.69 11.14
CA PRO A 326 -4.20 -11.60 10.28
C PRO A 326 -5.71 -11.33 10.25
N GLU A 327 -6.27 -10.82 11.35
CA GLU A 327 -7.65 -10.40 11.50
C GLU A 327 -8.04 -9.25 10.55
N MET A 328 -7.06 -8.41 10.17
CA MET A 328 -7.23 -7.23 9.33
C MET A 328 -7.08 -7.53 7.82
N VAL A 329 -6.74 -8.77 7.43
CA VAL A 329 -6.58 -9.16 6.01
C VAL A 329 -7.84 -8.87 5.20
N THR A 330 -9.00 -9.30 5.70
CA THR A 330 -10.28 -9.06 5.01
C THR A 330 -10.62 -7.56 4.94
N PRO A 331 -10.62 -6.79 6.05
CA PRO A 331 -10.81 -5.33 5.99
C PRO A 331 -9.89 -4.64 4.98
N MET A 332 -8.61 -5.01 4.96
CA MET A 332 -7.60 -4.45 4.06
C MET A 332 -7.93 -4.75 2.58
N ILE A 333 -8.21 -6.01 2.23
CA ILE A 333 -8.54 -6.38 0.86
C ILE A 333 -9.81 -5.65 0.39
N LEU A 334 -10.89 -5.69 1.18
CA LEU A 334 -12.18 -5.12 0.78
C LEU A 334 -12.11 -3.60 0.65
N SER A 335 -11.49 -2.91 1.61
CA SER A 335 -11.30 -1.45 1.54
C SER A 335 -10.54 -1.02 0.30
N LYS A 336 -9.42 -1.70 -0.02
CA LYS A 336 -8.61 -1.38 -1.19
C LYS A 336 -9.32 -1.69 -2.50
N LEU A 337 -10.01 -2.82 -2.60
CA LEU A 337 -10.78 -3.17 -3.81
C LEU A 337 -11.96 -2.22 -4.03
N VAL A 338 -12.73 -1.91 -2.99
CA VAL A 338 -13.86 -0.97 -3.10
C VAL A 338 -13.37 0.42 -3.49
N GLY A 339 -12.34 0.96 -2.82
CA GLY A 339 -11.76 2.25 -3.16
C GLY A 339 -11.15 2.26 -4.58
N GLY A 340 -10.44 1.18 -4.95
CA GLY A 340 -9.77 1.05 -6.24
C GLY A 340 -10.77 1.03 -7.40
N TYR A 341 -11.82 0.21 -7.29
CA TYR A 341 -12.84 0.13 -8.32
C TYR A 341 -13.79 1.34 -8.33
N ALA A 342 -14.01 2.01 -7.19
CA ALA A 342 -14.66 3.32 -7.17
C ALA A 342 -13.84 4.35 -7.95
N GLY A 343 -12.51 4.34 -7.80
CA GLY A 343 -11.59 5.17 -8.59
C GLY A 343 -11.65 4.87 -10.08
N VAL A 344 -11.65 3.59 -10.46
CA VAL A 344 -11.86 3.15 -11.85
C VAL A 344 -13.19 3.65 -12.39
N ALA A 345 -14.29 3.53 -11.64
CA ALA A 345 -15.61 3.97 -12.07
C ALA A 345 -15.66 5.49 -12.32
N ILE A 346 -15.12 6.29 -11.38
CA ILE A 346 -15.03 7.75 -11.50
C ILE A 346 -14.16 8.14 -12.70
N ALA A 347 -12.99 7.53 -12.87
CA ALA A 347 -12.09 7.80 -13.98
C ALA A 347 -12.73 7.44 -15.33
N LEU A 348 -13.41 6.29 -15.42
CA LEU A 348 -14.10 5.86 -16.64
C LEU A 348 -15.25 6.81 -17.00
N TRP A 349 -15.99 7.30 -16.01
CA TRP A 349 -17.05 8.28 -16.20
C TRP A 349 -16.51 9.63 -16.67
N ALA A 350 -15.48 10.15 -16.01
CA ALA A 350 -14.86 11.43 -16.33
C ALA A 350 -14.12 11.44 -17.67
N THR A 351 -13.68 10.28 -18.15
CA THR A 351 -13.01 10.11 -19.45
C THR A 351 -13.96 9.67 -20.57
N ARG A 352 -15.27 9.60 -20.34
CA ARG A 352 -16.23 9.34 -21.42
C ARG A 352 -16.09 10.45 -22.46
N ARG A 353 -15.76 10.07 -23.70
CA ARG A 353 -15.88 10.98 -24.85
C ARG A 353 -17.34 11.44 -24.91
N LYS A 354 -17.57 12.76 -24.88
CA LYS A 354 -18.88 13.29 -25.29
C LYS A 354 -19.07 12.82 -26.72
N VAL A 355 -20.14 12.06 -26.96
CA VAL A 355 -20.59 11.76 -28.32
C VAL A 355 -20.98 13.13 -28.89
N ALA A 356 -20.15 13.64 -29.80
CA ALA A 356 -20.49 14.76 -30.65
C ALA A 356 -21.24 14.21 -31.86
#